data_AF-A0A2E0AFV5-F1
#
_entry.id   AF-A0A2E0AFV5-F1
#
_cell.length_a   1.000
_cell.length_b   1.000
_cell.length_c   1.000
_cell.angle_alpha   90.00
_cell.angle_beta   90.00
_cell.angle_gamma   90.00
#
_symmetry.space_group_name_H-M   'P 1'
#
loop_
_entity.id
_entity.type
_entity.pdbx_description
1 polymer ?
#
loop_
_entity_poly.entity_id
_entity_poly.type
_entity_poly.pdbx_seq_one_letter_code
_entity_poly.pdbx_strand_id
1 'polypeptide(L)' 'PDKVKDGIIAQIPAGRLGEANEIARCVLFLASDEASFITGTTLTANGGQYMV' A
#
# COMPACT_ATOMS: atom_id res chain seq x y z
N PRO A 1 7.94 0.78 22.73
CA PRO A 1 8.21 1.26 21.35
C PRO A 1 8.28 0.10 20.36
N ASP A 2 9.16 -0.89 20.58
CA ASP A 2 9.37 -2.00 19.64
C ASP A 2 8.21 -3.00 19.62
N LYS A 3 7.68 -3.38 20.78
CA LYS A 3 6.51 -4.29 20.87
C LYS A 3 5.25 -3.78 20.13
N VAL A 4 5.09 -2.46 20.02
CA VAL A 4 3.97 -1.86 19.28
C VAL A 4 4.21 -2.01 17.78
N LYS A 5 5.44 -1.76 17.31
CA LYS A 5 5.84 -1.93 15.93
C LYS A 5 5.69 -3.40 15.48
N ASP A 6 6.11 -4.34 16.32
CA ASP A 6 5.98 -5.77 16.05
C ASP A 6 4.52 -6.21 15.96
N GLY A 7 3.66 -5.68 16.83
CA GLY A 7 2.22 -5.93 16.78
C GLY A 7 1.56 -5.43 15.50
N ILE A 8 2.00 -4.28 14.98
CA ILE A 8 1.54 -3.74 13.69
C ILE A 8 2.00 -4.65 12.55
N ILE A 9 3.29 -5.01 12.51
CA ILE A 9 3.87 -5.85 11.46
C ILE A 9 3.16 -7.20 11.39
N ALA A 10 2.81 -7.80 12.54
CA ALA A 10 2.08 -9.07 12.59
C ALA A 10 0.68 -9.02 11.94
N GLN A 11 0.08 -7.83 11.81
CA GLN A 11 -1.19 -7.64 11.12
C GLN A 11 -1.04 -7.39 9.62
N ILE A 12 0.18 -7.23 9.10
CA ILE A 12 0.45 -6.99 7.69
C ILE A 12 0.84 -8.32 7.04
N PRO A 13 0.04 -8.87 6.12
CA PRO A 13 0.38 -10.11 5.39
C PRO A 13 1.74 -10.06 4.68
N ALA A 14 2.16 -8.89 4.17
CA ALA A 14 3.49 -8.71 3.60
C ALA A 14 4.65 -8.83 4.63
N GLY A 15 4.35 -8.90 5.92
CA GLY A 15 5.32 -9.14 6.99
C GLY A 15 6.26 -7.98 7.27
N ARG A 16 5.97 -6.77 6.76
CA ARG A 16 6.79 -5.57 6.96
C ARG A 16 5.98 -4.30 6.77
N LEU A 17 6.56 -3.19 7.22
CA LEU A 17 6.07 -1.86 6.85
C LEU A 17 6.35 -1.61 5.36
N GLY A 18 5.44 -0.87 4.73
CA GLY A 18 5.63 -0.37 3.38
C GLY A 18 6.69 0.74 3.35
N GLU A 19 7.40 0.82 2.23
CA GLU A 19 8.36 1.88 1.95
C GLU A 19 7.70 3.01 1.15
N ALA A 20 8.15 4.24 1.34
CA ALA A 20 7.59 5.40 0.62
C ALA A 20 7.66 5.24 -0.91
N ASN A 21 8.68 4.54 -1.41
CA ASN A 21 8.86 4.29 -2.83
C ASN A 21 7.78 3.34 -3.42
N GLU A 22 7.14 2.50 -2.60
CA GLU A 22 6.06 1.61 -3.04
C GLU A 22 4.81 2.41 -3.33
N ILE A 23 4.48 3.36 -2.45
CA ILE A 23 3.37 4.29 -2.65
C ILE A 23 3.64 5.18 -3.86
N ALA A 24 4.86 5.69 -4.01
CA ALA A 24 5.25 6.50 -5.17
C ALA A 24 5.06 5.75 -6.50
N ARG A 25 5.35 4.44 -6.55
CA ARG A 25 5.10 3.62 -7.76
C ARG A 25 3.60 3.47 -8.05
N CYS A 26 2.76 3.28 -7.03
CA CYS A 26 1.31 3.25 -7.21
C CYS A 26 0.78 4.58 -7.76
N VAL A 27 1.25 5.70 -7.22
CA VAL A 27 0.89 7.04 -7.71
C VAL A 27 1.37 7.25 -9.14
N LEU A 28 2.61 6.86 -9.44
CA LEU A 28 3.18 6.97 -10.79
C LEU A 28 2.35 6.19 -11.82
N PHE A 29 1.93 4.96 -11.49
CA PHE A 29 1.04 4.19 -12.35
C PHE A 29 -0.31 4.89 -12.56
N LEU A 30 -0.95 5.40 -11.50
CA LEU A 30 -2.22 6.10 -11.65
C LEU A 30 -2.11 7.42 -12.45
N ALA A 31 -0.92 8.02 -12.46
CA ALA A 31 -0.64 9.24 -13.22
C ALA A 31 -0.20 8.98 -14.66
N SER A 32 0.03 7.72 -15.05
CA SER A 32 0.54 7.36 -16.37
C SER A 32 -0.59 7.00 -17.35
N ASP A 33 -0.27 6.98 -18.64
CA ASP A 33 -1.24 6.68 -19.71
C ASP A 33 -1.81 5.26 -19.61
N GLU A 34 -1.06 4.34 -18.98
CA GLU A 34 -1.47 2.96 -18.71
C GLU A 34 -2.71 2.88 -17.81
N ALA A 35 -2.97 3.89 -16.97
CA ALA A 35 -4.14 3.97 -16.11
C ALA A 35 -5.30 4.75 -16.73
N SER A 36 -5.28 5.05 -18.04
CA SER A 36 -6.24 5.93 -18.73
C SER A 36 -7.73 5.55 -18.58
N PHE A 37 -8.05 4.31 -18.23
CA PHE A 37 -9.43 3.84 -17.99
C PHE A 37 -9.77 3.64 -16.51
N ILE A 38 -8.87 4.03 -15.60
CA ILE A 38 -9.04 3.89 -14.16
C ILE A 38 -9.42 5.25 -13.58
N THR A 39 -10.66 5.38 -13.12
CA THR A 39 -11.16 6.59 -12.45
C THR A 39 -12.22 6.24 -11.42
N GLY A 40 -12.41 7.10 -10.42
CA GLY A 40 -13.42 6.93 -9.37
C GLY A 40 -13.17 5.75 -8.41
N THR A 41 -11.97 5.16 -8.42
CA THR A 41 -11.61 4.01 -7.58
C THR A 41 -10.65 4.39 -6.47
N THR A 42 -10.57 3.54 -5.44
CA THR A 42 -9.57 3.63 -4.38
C THR A 42 -8.54 2.51 -4.56
N LEU A 43 -7.27 2.88 -4.79
CA LEU A 43 -6.17 1.93 -4.81
C LEU A 43 -5.56 1.77 -3.41
N THR A 44 -5.78 0.62 -2.79
CA THR A 44 -5.24 0.31 -1.46
C THR A 44 -3.86 -0.32 -1.56
N ALA A 45 -2.82 0.40 -1.10
CA ALA A 45 -1.44 -0.08 -1.01
C ALA A 45 -0.99 -0.17 0.46
N ASN A 46 -1.38 -1.25 1.14
CA ASN A 46 -1.17 -1.42 2.60
C ASN A 46 -0.55 -2.78 3.00
N GLY A 47 0.09 -3.48 2.06
CA GLY A 47 0.67 -4.80 2.33
C GLY A 47 -0.35 -5.88 2.74
N GLY A 48 -1.64 -5.64 2.49
CA GLY A 48 -2.75 -6.52 2.86
C GLY A 48 -3.28 -6.31 4.28
N GLN A 49 -2.82 -5.28 5.00
CA GLN A 49 -3.19 -5.05 6.40
C GLN A 49 -4.70 -4.88 6.61
N TYR A 50 -5.38 -4.33 5.61
CA TYR A 50 -6.82 -4.14 5.60
C TYR A 50 -7.37 -4.54 4.22
N MET A 51 -8.37 -5.42 4.22
CA MET A 51 -9.06 -5.90 3.02
C MET A 51 -10.57 -5.71 3.24
N VAL A 52 -11.26 -5.10 2.28
CA VAL A 52 -12.73 -4.94 2.21
C VAL A 52 -13.28 -5.50 0.93
#